data_AF-A0A0C2CVA5-F1
#
_entry.id   AF-A0A0C2CVA5-F1
#
_cell.length_a   1.000
_cell.length_b   1.000
_cell.length_c   1.000
_cell.angle_alpha   90.00
_cell.angle_beta   90.00
_cell.angle_gamma   90.00
#
_symmetry.space_group_name_H-M   'P 1'
#
loop_
_entity.id
_entity.type
_entity.pdbx_description
1 polymer ?
#
loop_
_entity_poly.entity_id
_entity_poly.type
_entity_poly.pdbx_seq_one_letter_code
_entity_poly.pdbx_strand_id
1 'polypeptide(L)'
;MTSSGDGDGDPGDGDPGDGDPGDGDPGDGDPGDGDGDGDGDGDGDGDNCQLGQVLCDGLCVDTSSDPENCGTCGHVCDIKDNVGGCIEGGCAPTLSECVTTEDPPANCDEVCMGEGKVCVSDGCYGGTTFVWYAAGSSCANFEGDSISSPCTFPDVAETNYYRCCCGEP
;
A
#
# COMPACT_ATOMS: atom_id res chain seq x y z
N MET A 1 -62.05 67.51 -45.13
CA MET A 1 -60.99 68.50 -44.86
C MET A 1 -60.86 68.52 -43.36
N THR A 2 -59.82 68.07 -42.68
CA THR A 2 -58.38 67.98 -42.93
C THR A 2 -57.86 66.85 -42.02
N SER A 3 -56.99 65.95 -42.49
CA SER A 3 -55.56 65.94 -42.16
C SER A 3 -55.24 66.25 -40.70
N SER A 4 -54.71 65.27 -39.97
CA SER A 4 -53.81 65.36 -38.79
C SER A 4 -53.63 63.93 -38.26
N GLY A 5 -52.46 63.34 -38.11
CA GLY A 5 -51.09 63.85 -38.17
C GLY A 5 -50.25 62.85 -37.36
N ASP A 6 -49.15 62.40 -37.95
CA ASP A 6 -48.13 61.57 -37.32
C ASP A 6 -47.55 62.25 -36.07
N GLY A 7 -47.06 61.47 -35.11
CA GLY A 7 -46.46 61.99 -33.88
C GLY A 7 -45.81 60.92 -33.02
N ASP A 8 -44.69 60.38 -33.52
CA ASP A 8 -43.66 59.74 -32.71
C ASP A 8 -43.06 60.71 -31.68
N GLY A 9 -42.65 60.18 -30.53
CA GLY A 9 -41.64 60.81 -29.67
C GLY A 9 -42.08 61.00 -28.22
N ASP A 10 -41.69 60.06 -27.36
CA ASP A 10 -41.63 60.25 -25.92
C ASP A 10 -40.22 60.77 -25.57
N PRO A 11 -40.06 62.00 -25.08
CA PRO A 11 -38.76 62.53 -24.68
C PRO A 11 -38.51 62.20 -23.20
N GLY A 12 -37.70 61.18 -22.94
CA GLY A 12 -37.13 60.91 -21.62
C GLY A 12 -35.80 61.62 -21.45
N ASP A 13 -35.77 62.57 -20.53
CA ASP A 13 -34.61 63.38 -20.13
C ASP A 13 -33.44 62.52 -19.61
N GLY A 14 -32.22 62.85 -20.02
CA GLY A 14 -31.00 62.19 -19.56
C GLY A 14 -30.45 62.78 -18.26
N ASP A 15 -29.61 62.01 -17.57
CA ASP A 15 -28.63 62.54 -16.63
C ASP A 15 -27.31 61.76 -16.78
N PRO A 16 -26.16 62.43 -17.03
CA PRO A 16 -24.85 61.78 -17.07
C PRO A 16 -24.20 61.79 -15.67
N GLY A 17 -23.74 60.64 -15.20
CA GLY A 17 -22.85 60.51 -14.05
C GLY A 17 -21.85 59.38 -14.31
N ASP A 18 -20.58 59.71 -14.57
CA ASP A 18 -19.50 59.85 -13.59
C ASP A 18 -18.84 58.48 -13.33
N GLY A 19 -17.81 58.20 -14.13
CA GLY A 19 -16.91 57.09 -13.87
C GLY A 19 -16.07 57.40 -12.64
N ASP A 20 -16.03 56.47 -11.70
CA ASP A 20 -15.10 56.50 -10.57
C ASP A 20 -14.02 55.43 -10.81
N PRO A 21 -12.75 55.81 -11.02
CA PRO A 21 -11.63 54.87 -11.00
C PRO A 21 -10.98 54.86 -9.61
N GLY A 22 -11.17 53.77 -8.87
CA GLY A 22 -10.50 53.47 -7.59
C GLY A 22 -11.31 52.41 -6.83
N ASP A 23 -10.78 51.48 -6.04
CA ASP A 23 -9.45 51.35 -5.47
C ASP A 23 -9.13 49.85 -5.36
N GLY A 24 -7.90 49.46 -5.70
CA GLY A 24 -7.41 48.13 -5.40
C GLY A 24 -7.19 47.99 -3.90
N ASP A 25 -8.02 47.20 -3.24
CA ASP A 25 -7.80 46.76 -1.87
C ASP A 25 -7.16 45.36 -1.91
N PRO A 26 -5.90 45.18 -1.49
CA PRO A 26 -5.36 43.85 -1.21
C PRO A 26 -6.03 43.35 0.08
N GLY A 27 -7.22 42.79 -0.06
CA GLY A 27 -7.93 42.15 1.03
C GLY A 27 -7.24 40.86 1.44
N ASP A 28 -6.62 40.89 2.63
CA ASP A 28 -6.29 39.71 3.42
C ASP A 28 -7.59 38.92 3.71
N GLY A 29 -7.78 37.80 3.01
CA GLY A 29 -8.91 36.89 3.18
C GLY A 29 -8.46 35.59 3.85
N ASP A 30 -8.99 35.36 5.06
CA ASP A 30 -8.82 34.19 5.93
C ASP A 30 -8.90 32.84 5.18
N PRO A 31 -8.12 31.81 5.57
CA PRO A 31 -8.36 30.44 5.15
C PRO A 31 -9.79 30.07 5.54
N GLY A 32 -10.62 29.84 4.53
CA GLY A 32 -12.04 29.56 4.72
C GLY A 32 -12.26 28.47 5.76
N ASP A 33 -13.05 28.81 6.78
CA ASP A 33 -13.84 27.83 7.51
C ASP A 33 -14.78 27.21 6.48
N GLY A 34 -14.37 26.04 5.99
CA GLY A 34 -15.22 25.18 5.20
C GLY A 34 -16.35 24.68 6.10
N ASP A 35 -17.39 25.49 6.26
CA ASP A 35 -18.71 25.02 6.64
C ASP A 35 -19.22 24.17 5.45
N GLY A 36 -18.68 22.96 5.36
CA GLY A 36 -19.18 21.93 4.48
C GLY A 36 -20.54 21.53 4.99
N ASP A 37 -21.57 22.26 4.59
CA ASP A 37 -22.94 21.77 4.50
C ASP A 37 -22.94 20.69 3.42
N GLY A 38 -22.37 19.54 3.76
CA GLY A 38 -22.34 18.35 2.94
C GLY A 38 -23.74 17.75 2.93
N ASP A 39 -24.64 18.36 2.17
CA ASP A 39 -25.82 17.69 1.62
C ASP A 39 -25.34 16.70 0.55
N GLY A 40 -24.54 15.73 0.98
CA GLY A 40 -24.08 14.62 0.18
C GLY A 40 -25.18 13.58 0.14
N ASP A 41 -26.21 13.81 -0.67
CA ASP A 41 -27.09 12.75 -1.20
C ASP A 41 -26.30 11.90 -2.20
N GLY A 42 -25.13 11.42 -1.77
CA GLY A 42 -24.29 10.51 -2.51
C GLY A 42 -24.85 9.11 -2.36
N ASP A 43 -25.81 8.77 -3.22
CA ASP A 43 -26.07 7.39 -3.63
C ASP A 43 -24.84 6.86 -4.40
N GLY A 44 -23.68 6.85 -3.74
CA GLY A 44 -22.42 6.38 -4.27
C GLY A 44 -22.47 4.86 -4.29
N ASP A 45 -23.01 4.30 -5.35
CA ASP A 45 -22.84 2.91 -5.73
C ASP A 45 -21.33 2.59 -5.67
N GLY A 46 -20.95 1.86 -4.61
CA GLY A 46 -19.59 1.60 -4.16
C GLY A 46 -18.78 0.68 -5.06
N ASP A 47 -18.59 1.06 -6.32
CA ASP A 47 -17.84 0.30 -7.32
C ASP A 47 -16.52 0.98 -7.75
N ASN A 48 -16.19 2.16 -7.24
CA ASN A 48 -14.95 2.88 -7.61
C ASN A 48 -14.04 3.10 -6.42
N CYS A 49 -13.14 2.14 -6.20
CA CYS A 49 -12.01 2.33 -5.31
C CYS A 49 -11.03 3.37 -5.85
N GLN A 50 -10.23 3.96 -4.96
CA GLN A 50 -9.19 4.91 -5.37
C GLN A 50 -8.20 4.23 -6.31
N LEU A 51 -7.49 5.01 -7.13
CA LEU A 51 -6.45 4.48 -8.01
C LEU A 51 -5.43 3.67 -7.20
N GLY A 52 -5.25 2.40 -7.56
CA GLY A 52 -4.36 1.46 -6.86
C GLY A 52 -5.05 0.55 -5.86
N GLN A 53 -6.36 0.73 -5.60
CA GLN A 53 -7.15 -0.14 -4.72
C GLN A 53 -8.12 -1.03 -5.52
N VAL A 54 -8.48 -2.16 -4.93
CA VAL A 54 -9.41 -3.16 -5.48
C VAL A 54 -10.59 -3.30 -4.53
N LEU A 55 -11.79 -3.50 -5.08
CA LEU A 55 -12.98 -3.79 -4.28
C LEU A 55 -12.97 -5.25 -3.82
N CYS A 56 -12.68 -5.47 -2.54
CA CYS A 56 -12.70 -6.76 -1.86
C CYS A 56 -13.87 -6.79 -0.88
N ASP A 57 -14.86 -7.66 -1.11
CA ASP A 57 -16.05 -7.82 -0.27
C ASP A 57 -16.80 -6.50 0.06
N GLY A 58 -16.83 -5.57 -0.92
CA GLY A 58 -17.48 -4.27 -0.77
C GLY A 58 -16.63 -3.20 -0.07
N LEU A 59 -15.37 -3.50 0.25
CA LEU A 59 -14.40 -2.57 0.81
C LEU A 59 -13.25 -2.34 -0.17
N CYS A 60 -12.75 -1.11 -0.22
CA CYS A 60 -11.59 -0.78 -1.05
C CYS A 60 -10.30 -1.11 -0.31
N VAL A 61 -9.53 -2.04 -0.88
CA VAL A 61 -8.31 -2.58 -0.29
C VAL A 61 -7.13 -2.31 -1.20
N ASP A 62 -6.00 -1.89 -0.62
CA ASP A 62 -4.74 -1.80 -1.34
C ASP A 62 -4.04 -3.16 -1.34
N THR A 63 -4.31 -3.95 -2.38
CA THR A 63 -3.71 -5.27 -2.56
C THR A 63 -2.19 -5.23 -2.75
N SER A 64 -1.57 -4.06 -2.94
CA SER A 64 -0.11 -3.97 -3.08
C SER A 64 0.64 -4.00 -1.75
N SER A 65 -0.05 -3.75 -0.65
CA SER A 65 0.53 -3.61 0.69
C SER A 65 -0.26 -4.31 1.79
N ASP A 66 -1.51 -4.71 1.54
CA ASP A 66 -2.33 -5.43 2.52
C ASP A 66 -1.94 -6.92 2.61
N PRO A 67 -1.41 -7.40 3.75
CA PRO A 67 -1.06 -8.81 3.93
C PRO A 67 -2.26 -9.76 3.95
N GLU A 68 -3.49 -9.29 4.13
CA GLU A 68 -4.69 -10.15 4.08
C GLU A 68 -5.30 -10.23 2.67
N ASN A 69 -4.81 -9.41 1.73
CA ASN A 69 -5.35 -9.26 0.37
C ASN A 69 -4.25 -9.03 -0.68
N CYS A 70 -3.09 -9.67 -0.52
CA CYS A 70 -1.91 -9.32 -1.29
C CYS A 70 -2.01 -9.78 -2.75
N GLY A 71 -1.90 -8.86 -3.70
CA GLY A 71 -2.06 -9.09 -5.13
C GLY A 71 -3.51 -9.36 -5.58
N THR A 72 -4.31 -10.02 -4.75
CA THR A 72 -5.74 -10.27 -4.98
C THR A 72 -6.50 -10.37 -3.66
N CYS A 73 -7.80 -10.09 -3.70
CA CYS A 73 -8.68 -10.21 -2.54
C CYS A 73 -8.62 -11.61 -1.92
N GLY A 74 -8.45 -11.67 -0.60
CA GLY A 74 -8.37 -12.90 0.19
C GLY A 74 -7.07 -13.70 0.06
N HIS A 75 -6.04 -13.19 -0.63
CA HIS A 75 -4.71 -13.82 -0.66
C HIS A 75 -3.91 -13.36 0.56
N VAL A 76 -3.87 -14.22 1.58
CA VAL A 76 -3.22 -13.92 2.85
C VAL A 76 -1.74 -14.32 2.80
N CYS A 77 -0.85 -13.37 3.05
CA CYS A 77 0.58 -13.62 3.17
C CYS A 77 0.95 -14.09 4.58
N ASP A 78 1.87 -15.06 4.63
CA ASP A 78 2.48 -15.46 5.89
C ASP A 78 3.38 -14.35 6.44
N ILE A 79 3.30 -14.14 7.76
CA ILE A 79 4.23 -13.31 8.52
C ILE A 79 4.70 -14.13 9.72
N LYS A 80 6.00 -14.39 9.80
CA LYS A 80 6.65 -15.09 10.92
C LYS A 80 7.69 -14.18 11.55
N ASP A 81 7.53 -13.85 12.82
CA ASP A 81 8.48 -13.01 13.59
C ASP A 81 8.85 -11.70 12.89
N ASN A 82 7.85 -11.02 12.33
CA ASN A 82 7.97 -9.79 11.54
C ASN A 82 8.75 -9.94 10.21
N VAL A 83 8.90 -11.17 9.72
CA VAL A 83 9.39 -11.50 8.36
C VAL A 83 8.21 -11.86 7.48
N GLY A 84 8.21 -11.36 6.25
CA GLY A 84 7.16 -11.61 5.26
C GLY A 84 6.23 -10.41 5.11
N GLY A 85 5.02 -10.69 4.64
CA GLY A 85 4.00 -9.68 4.36
C GLY A 85 3.90 -9.32 2.87
N CYS A 86 3.04 -8.35 2.56
CA CYS A 86 2.79 -7.96 1.18
C CYS A 86 3.77 -6.89 0.71
N ILE A 87 4.51 -7.18 -0.36
CA ILE A 87 5.45 -6.25 -0.98
C ILE A 87 5.16 -6.23 -2.49
N GLU A 88 4.77 -5.05 -2.99
CA GLU A 88 4.46 -4.83 -4.41
C GLU A 88 3.40 -5.82 -4.96
N GLY A 89 2.45 -6.24 -4.10
CA GLY A 89 1.40 -7.18 -4.46
C GLY A 89 1.84 -8.65 -4.52
N GLY A 90 3.03 -8.99 -4.02
CA GLY A 90 3.48 -10.37 -3.80
C GLY A 90 3.79 -10.64 -2.34
N CYS A 91 3.56 -11.86 -1.88
CA CYS A 91 3.96 -12.26 -0.54
C CYS A 91 5.48 -12.41 -0.46
N ALA A 92 6.09 -11.59 0.39
CA ALA A 92 7.50 -11.70 0.71
C ALA A 92 7.77 -13.02 1.46
N PRO A 93 8.94 -13.63 1.25
CA PRO A 93 9.29 -14.87 1.91
C PRO A 93 9.44 -14.67 3.43
N THR A 94 9.21 -15.76 4.15
CA THR A 94 9.34 -15.87 5.61
C THR A 94 10.53 -16.75 5.97
N LEU A 95 11.02 -16.67 7.20
CA LEU A 95 11.94 -17.69 7.70
C LEU A 95 11.16 -18.96 8.08
N SER A 96 11.72 -20.12 7.74
CA SER A 96 11.22 -21.44 8.12
C SER A 96 11.17 -21.59 9.64
N GLU A 97 10.53 -22.66 10.10
CA GLU A 97 10.74 -23.13 11.47
C GLU A 97 12.21 -23.43 11.75
N CYS A 98 12.55 -23.47 13.04
CA CYS A 98 13.91 -23.77 13.46
C CYS A 98 14.29 -25.20 13.08
N VAL A 99 15.34 -25.34 12.27
CA VAL A 99 15.87 -26.64 11.83
C VAL A 99 17.17 -26.92 12.57
N THR A 100 17.37 -28.17 12.97
CA THR A 100 18.64 -28.60 13.56
C THR A 100 19.51 -29.27 12.50
N THR A 101 20.82 -29.26 12.71
CA THR A 101 21.77 -29.98 11.86
C THR A 101 21.85 -31.47 12.21
N GLU A 102 20.92 -31.98 13.01
CA GLU A 102 20.84 -33.39 13.34
C GLU A 102 20.07 -34.17 12.26
N ASP A 103 20.47 -35.41 12.08
CA ASP A 103 20.28 -36.26 10.90
C ASP A 103 18.82 -36.40 10.40
N PRO A 104 18.51 -36.10 9.11
CA PRO A 104 19.43 -35.60 8.09
C PRO A 104 19.47 -34.06 8.04
N PRO A 105 20.66 -33.45 7.83
CA PRO A 105 20.74 -32.05 7.46
C PRO A 105 20.02 -31.86 6.13
N ALA A 106 18.98 -31.02 6.13
CA ALA A 106 18.24 -30.64 4.95
C ALA A 106 18.80 -29.33 4.39
N ASN A 107 19.03 -29.26 3.08
CA ASN A 107 19.28 -27.95 2.47
C ASN A 107 18.01 -27.08 2.52
N CYS A 108 18.14 -25.78 2.30
CA CYS A 108 16.98 -24.89 2.35
C CYS A 108 15.91 -25.23 1.31
N ASP A 109 16.26 -25.85 0.18
CA ASP A 109 15.26 -26.35 -0.77
C ASP A 109 14.38 -27.43 -0.11
N GLU A 110 14.98 -28.40 0.56
CA GLU A 110 14.24 -29.47 1.26
C GLU A 110 13.44 -28.95 2.45
N VAL A 111 13.99 -28.02 3.23
CA VAL A 111 13.30 -27.38 4.36
C VAL A 111 12.05 -26.65 3.87
N CYS A 112 12.19 -25.79 2.87
CA CYS A 112 11.07 -25.01 2.36
C CYS A 112 10.03 -25.92 1.68
N MET A 113 10.46 -26.95 0.93
CA MET A 113 9.54 -27.94 0.36
C MET A 113 8.72 -28.66 1.43
N GLY A 114 9.30 -28.91 2.62
CA GLY A 114 8.59 -29.47 3.77
C GLY A 114 7.44 -28.59 4.29
N GLU A 115 7.54 -27.28 4.10
CA GLU A 115 6.48 -26.30 4.42
C GLU A 115 5.54 -26.02 3.23
N GLY A 116 5.72 -26.69 2.09
CA GLY A 116 4.98 -26.38 0.84
C GLY A 116 5.42 -25.09 0.17
N LYS A 117 6.63 -24.63 0.49
CA LYS A 117 7.23 -23.37 0.03
C LYS A 117 8.44 -23.63 -0.85
N VAL A 118 8.96 -22.58 -1.47
CA VAL A 118 10.21 -22.63 -2.27
C VAL A 118 11.26 -21.74 -1.60
N CYS A 119 12.51 -22.17 -1.59
CA CYS A 119 13.58 -21.36 -1.04
C CYS A 119 13.80 -20.11 -1.90
N VAL A 120 13.96 -18.96 -1.24
CA VAL A 120 14.24 -17.68 -1.89
C VAL A 120 15.61 -17.20 -1.46
N SER A 121 16.56 -17.22 -2.40
CA SER A 121 17.87 -16.63 -2.16
C SER A 121 17.74 -15.12 -2.01
N ASP A 122 18.34 -14.60 -0.93
CA ASP A 122 18.44 -13.18 -0.60
C ASP A 122 17.08 -12.45 -0.50
N GLY A 123 16.00 -13.20 -0.26
CA GLY A 123 14.65 -12.66 -0.23
C GLY A 123 14.20 -12.15 1.15
N CYS A 124 14.84 -12.62 2.22
CA CYS A 124 14.49 -12.25 3.59
C CYS A 124 15.40 -11.12 4.09
N TYR A 125 14.96 -10.29 5.04
CA TYR A 125 15.79 -9.32 5.79
C TYR A 125 16.98 -8.72 5.02
N GLY A 126 16.72 -7.88 4.02
CA GLY A 126 17.78 -7.12 3.32
C GLY A 126 18.82 -7.96 2.57
N GLY A 127 18.50 -9.19 2.15
CA GLY A 127 19.39 -10.03 1.36
C GLY A 127 19.81 -11.34 2.02
N THR A 128 18.98 -11.90 2.90
CA THR A 128 19.27 -13.10 3.68
C THR A 128 18.63 -14.32 3.03
N THR A 129 19.39 -15.40 2.88
CA THR A 129 18.88 -16.71 2.44
C THR A 129 18.66 -17.68 3.60
N PHE A 130 19.48 -17.62 4.65
CA PHE A 130 19.25 -18.34 5.90
C PHE A 130 19.98 -17.65 7.06
N VAL A 131 19.63 -18.04 8.27
CA VAL A 131 20.19 -17.49 9.52
C VAL A 131 20.70 -18.64 10.39
N TRP A 132 21.89 -18.49 10.95
CA TRP A 132 22.47 -19.46 11.90
C TRP A 132 22.28 -19.02 13.35
N TYR A 133 22.13 -20.01 14.22
CA TYR A 133 21.90 -19.80 15.64
C TYR A 133 22.77 -20.74 16.48
N ALA A 134 23.51 -20.16 17.44
CA ALA A 134 24.35 -20.91 18.36
C ALA A 134 23.55 -21.87 19.29
N ALA A 135 22.27 -21.58 19.52
CA ALA A 135 21.39 -22.38 20.37
C ALA A 135 19.93 -22.36 19.87
N GLY A 136 19.16 -23.40 20.19
CA GLY A 136 17.74 -23.48 19.85
C GLY A 136 16.90 -22.35 20.48
N SER A 137 17.31 -21.83 21.64
CA SER A 137 16.67 -20.65 22.24
C SER A 137 16.88 -19.39 21.39
N SER A 138 18.06 -19.20 20.80
CA SER A 138 18.35 -18.07 19.91
C SER A 138 17.57 -18.19 18.60
N CYS A 139 17.45 -19.42 18.10
CA CYS A 139 16.64 -19.74 16.94
C CYS A 139 15.15 -19.45 17.17
N ALA A 140 14.63 -19.70 18.37
CA ALA A 140 13.27 -19.35 18.75
C ALA A 140 13.03 -17.84 18.85
N ASN A 141 14.07 -17.06 19.14
CA ASN A 141 13.99 -15.60 19.33
C ASN A 141 14.46 -14.78 18.11
N PHE A 142 14.84 -15.43 17.01
CA PHE A 142 15.30 -14.75 15.79
C PHE A 142 16.58 -13.92 15.97
N GLU A 143 17.37 -14.23 16.99
CA GLU A 143 18.65 -13.57 17.28
C GLU A 143 19.79 -14.38 16.67
N GLY A 144 20.12 -14.12 15.41
CA GLY A 144 21.16 -14.85 14.70
C GLY A 144 21.85 -14.04 13.61
N ASP A 145 22.87 -14.64 13.01
CA ASP A 145 23.66 -14.01 11.95
C ASP A 145 23.06 -14.36 10.57
N SER A 146 22.68 -13.33 9.82
CA SER A 146 22.13 -13.49 8.47
C SER A 146 23.22 -13.78 7.46
N ILE A 147 22.96 -14.75 6.58
CA ILE A 147 23.87 -15.13 5.50
C ILE A 147 23.14 -15.11 4.16
N SER A 148 23.77 -14.45 3.20
CA SER A 148 23.45 -14.53 1.77
C SER A 148 24.23 -15.69 1.15
N SER A 149 23.54 -16.69 0.63
CA SER A 149 24.14 -17.91 0.07
C SER A 149 23.09 -18.70 -0.73
N PRO A 150 23.46 -19.61 -1.64
CA PRO A 150 22.47 -20.40 -2.38
C PRO A 150 21.61 -21.29 -1.49
N CYS A 151 20.39 -21.58 -1.95
CA CYS A 151 19.42 -22.47 -1.27
C CYS A 151 19.89 -23.92 -1.07
N THR A 152 20.91 -24.34 -1.82
CA THR A 152 21.52 -25.67 -1.71
C THR A 152 22.48 -25.82 -0.52
N PHE A 153 22.70 -24.74 0.24
CA PHE A 153 23.40 -24.75 1.54
C PHE A 153 22.37 -25.13 2.64
N PRO A 154 22.66 -25.96 3.67
CA PRO A 154 23.85 -25.91 4.52
C PRO A 154 24.53 -27.28 4.84
N ASP A 155 25.52 -27.67 4.03
CA ASP A 155 26.36 -28.86 4.32
C ASP A 155 27.51 -28.60 5.30
N VAL A 156 27.75 -27.35 5.72
CA VAL A 156 28.75 -27.00 6.75
C VAL A 156 28.09 -26.23 7.89
N ALA A 157 27.70 -26.98 8.92
CA ALA A 157 27.16 -26.44 10.15
C ALA A 157 28.23 -25.66 10.91
N GLU A 158 28.20 -24.32 10.85
CA GLU A 158 28.96 -23.52 11.81
C GLU A 158 28.32 -23.56 13.21
N THR A 159 27.00 -23.82 13.29
CA THR A 159 26.22 -23.98 14.53
C THR A 159 25.12 -25.03 14.38
N ASN A 160 24.47 -25.44 15.48
CA ASN A 160 23.53 -26.58 15.48
C ASN A 160 22.12 -26.26 14.96
N TYR A 161 21.77 -24.99 14.78
CA TYR A 161 20.40 -24.55 14.46
C TYR A 161 20.41 -23.49 13.36
N TYR A 162 19.48 -23.58 12.41
CA TYR A 162 19.32 -22.61 11.33
C TYR A 162 17.86 -22.45 10.90
N ARG A 163 17.56 -21.37 10.18
CA ARG A 163 16.28 -21.13 9.51
C ARG A 163 16.50 -20.69 8.08
N CYS A 164 15.68 -21.17 7.15
CA CYS A 164 15.78 -20.90 5.73
C CYS A 164 14.75 -19.86 5.27
N CYS A 165 15.10 -19.04 4.30
CA CYS A 165 14.19 -18.10 3.67
C CYS A 165 13.29 -18.84 2.67
N CYS A 166 12.01 -18.94 2.99
CA CYS A 166 11.01 -19.71 2.24
C CYS A 166 9.87 -18.79 1.80
N GLY A 167 9.60 -18.74 0.50
CA GLY A 167 8.51 -17.99 -0.12
C GLY A 167 7.42 -18.88 -0.68
N GLU A 168 6.35 -18.25 -1.16
CA GLU A 168 5.33 -18.94 -1.92
C GLU A 168 5.93 -19.60 -3.18
N PRO A 169 5.39 -20.73 -3.64
CA PRO A 169 5.89 -21.47 -4.81
C PRO A 169 5.67 -20.76 -6.15
#